data_AF-A0A7X8U8E1-F1
#
_entry.id   AF-A0A7X8U8E1-F1
#
_cell.length_a   1.000
_cell.length_b   1.000
_cell.length_c   1.000
_cell.angle_alpha   90.00
_cell.angle_beta   90.00
_cell.angle_gamma   90.00
#
_symmetry.space_group_name_H-M   'P 1'
#
loop_
_entity.id
_entity.type
_entity.pdbx_description
1 polymer ?
#
loop_
_entity_poly.entity_id
_entity_poly.type
_entity_poly.pdbx_seq_one_letter_code
_entity_poly.pdbx_strand_id
1 'polypeptide(L)'
;MYRTADYPRSSAGHFTDVQKMLKGFIDSGQLGIFANAYWGHPAYKLPSEVNLIAVAHYLDALEWQKDIVKIHTIFGSKNPHPNYLVGGMACAINIDNDNTINMERLDLVAREIDKAMAFVKQVYLPDLVCSFYRSPSLSGYSSGITE
;
A
#
# COMPACT_ATOMS: atom_id res chain seq x y z
N MET A 1 -19.10 -7.51 -7.65
CA MET A 1 -18.16 -7.99 -8.69
C MET A 1 -16.83 -7.30 -8.42
N TYR A 2 -15.93 -7.97 -7.70
CA TYR A 2 -14.61 -7.42 -7.38
C TYR A 2 -13.71 -7.66 -8.59
N ARG A 3 -13.46 -6.61 -9.37
CA ARG A 3 -12.69 -6.69 -10.61
C ARG A 3 -11.44 -5.85 -10.43
N THR A 4 -10.31 -6.51 -10.19
CA THR A 4 -8.96 -5.94 -10.16
C THR A 4 -8.38 -5.71 -11.56
N ALA A 5 -9.22 -5.72 -12.62
CA ALA A 5 -8.76 -5.84 -14.02
C ALA A 5 -7.87 -4.69 -14.49
N ASP A 6 -7.92 -3.53 -13.82
CA ASP A 6 -7.11 -2.37 -14.17
C ASP A 6 -5.77 -2.32 -13.40
N TYR A 7 -5.57 -3.19 -12.40
CA TYR A 7 -4.31 -3.31 -11.66
C TYR A 7 -3.37 -4.30 -12.37
N PRO A 8 -2.16 -3.90 -12.80
CA PRO A 8 -1.30 -4.74 -13.64
C PRO A 8 -0.91 -6.09 -13.05
N ARG A 9 -0.90 -6.22 -11.72
CA ARG A 9 -0.53 -7.45 -11.00
C ARG A 9 -1.75 -8.28 -10.58
N SER A 10 -2.73 -8.42 -11.47
CA SER A 10 -3.97 -9.16 -11.19
C SER A 10 -4.06 -10.53 -11.89
N SER A 11 -2.95 -11.06 -12.40
CA SER A 11 -2.94 -12.31 -13.17
C SER A 11 -3.06 -13.55 -12.27
N ALA A 12 -3.64 -14.64 -12.80
CA ALA A 12 -3.72 -15.91 -12.06
C ALA A 12 -2.33 -16.47 -11.70
N GLY A 13 -1.34 -16.29 -12.58
CA GLY A 13 0.05 -16.64 -12.31
C GLY A 13 0.61 -15.87 -11.12
N HIS A 14 0.35 -14.56 -11.05
CA HIS A 14 0.80 -13.73 -9.94
C HIS A 14 0.27 -14.23 -8.58
N PHE A 15 -1.03 -14.48 -8.48
CA PHE A 15 -1.63 -14.99 -7.23
C PHE A 15 -1.15 -16.41 -6.88
N THR A 16 -0.89 -17.24 -7.90
CA THR A 16 -0.30 -18.57 -7.71
C THR A 16 1.08 -18.48 -7.07
N ASP A 17 1.91 -17.53 -7.51
CA ASP A 17 3.26 -17.36 -6.97
C ASP A 17 3.24 -16.78 -5.54
N VAL A 18 2.32 -15.85 -5.25
CA VAL A 18 2.07 -15.37 -3.88
C VAL A 18 1.64 -16.53 -2.97
N GLN A 19 0.72 -17.37 -3.43
CA GLN A 19 0.26 -18.53 -2.66
C GLN A 19 1.40 -19.53 -2.39
N LYS A 20 2.26 -19.81 -3.38
CA LYS A 20 3.44 -20.67 -3.21
C LYS A 20 4.42 -20.09 -2.20
N MET A 21 4.69 -18.79 -2.29
CA MET A 21 5.56 -18.08 -1.33
C MET A 21 5.00 -18.18 0.09
N LEU A 22 3.70 -17.92 0.28
CA LEU A 22 3.04 -18.03 1.58
C LEU A 22 3.09 -19.46 2.12
N LYS A 23 2.86 -20.46 1.25
CA LYS A 23 2.96 -21.87 1.63
C LYS A 23 4.38 -22.22 2.11
N GLY A 24 5.42 -21.82 1.37
CA GLY A 24 6.80 -22.03 1.78
C GLY A 24 7.13 -21.37 3.13
N PHE A 25 6.62 -20.15 3.35
CA PHE A 25 6.76 -19.45 4.62
C PHE A 25 6.10 -20.23 5.78
N ILE A 26 4.88 -20.74 5.58
CA ILE A 26 4.17 -21.54 6.59
C ILE A 26 4.88 -22.87 6.86
N ASP A 27 5.30 -23.57 5.80
CA ASP A 27 5.95 -24.87 5.87
C ASP A 27 7.32 -24.80 6.59
N SER A 28 7.93 -23.61 6.68
CA SER A 28 9.16 -23.37 7.47
C SER A 28 8.96 -23.51 8.99
N GLY A 29 7.72 -23.41 9.47
CA GLY A 29 7.39 -23.36 10.90
C GLY A 29 7.72 -22.03 11.60
N GLN A 30 8.36 -21.08 10.91
CA GLN A 30 8.72 -19.77 11.45
C GLN A 30 7.71 -18.70 11.05
N LEU A 31 6.52 -18.76 11.66
CA LEU A 31 5.37 -17.93 11.25
C LEU A 31 5.52 -16.42 11.52
N GLY A 32 6.54 -15.99 12.30
CA GLY A 32 6.83 -14.58 12.55
C GLY A 32 5.61 -13.80 13.03
N ILE A 33 5.28 -12.71 12.32
CA ILE A 33 4.11 -11.86 12.63
C ILE A 33 2.75 -12.57 12.49
N PHE A 34 2.72 -13.77 11.91
CA PHE A 34 1.51 -14.58 11.75
C PHE A 34 1.36 -15.67 12.83
N ALA A 35 2.33 -15.81 13.73
CA ALA A 35 2.26 -16.74 14.85
C ALA A 35 1.18 -16.31 15.88
N ASN A 36 0.49 -17.28 16.48
CA ASN A 36 -0.52 -17.05 17.54
C ASN A 36 -1.65 -16.07 17.17
N ALA A 37 -1.94 -15.89 15.89
CA ALA A 37 -3.04 -15.04 15.44
C ALA A 37 -4.38 -15.80 15.43
N TYR A 38 -5.48 -15.07 15.22
CA TYR A 38 -6.85 -15.56 15.31
C TYR A 38 -7.33 -16.34 14.06
N TRP A 39 -6.45 -17.05 13.36
CA TRP A 39 -6.79 -17.76 12.13
C TRP A 39 -7.95 -18.74 12.36
N GLY A 40 -8.94 -18.74 11.46
CA GLY A 40 -10.15 -19.55 11.60
C GLY A 40 -11.22 -19.01 12.56
N HIS A 41 -10.98 -17.87 13.21
CA HIS A 41 -11.99 -17.24 14.08
C HIS A 41 -13.28 -16.95 13.30
N PRO A 42 -14.48 -17.21 13.87
CA PRO A 42 -15.76 -17.09 13.15
C PRO A 42 -16.09 -15.68 12.67
N ALA A 43 -15.41 -14.64 13.19
CA ALA A 43 -15.55 -13.28 12.69
C ALA A 43 -14.84 -13.02 11.36
N TYR A 44 -13.90 -13.88 10.92
CA TYR A 44 -13.34 -13.78 9.57
C TYR A 44 -14.33 -14.34 8.55
N LYS A 45 -14.90 -13.45 7.73
CA LYS A 45 -15.99 -13.76 6.79
C LYS A 45 -15.57 -13.79 5.32
N LEU A 46 -14.34 -13.38 5.01
CA LEU A 46 -13.87 -13.31 3.63
C LEU A 46 -13.62 -14.73 3.07
N PRO A 47 -14.04 -15.02 1.82
CA PRO A 47 -13.66 -16.24 1.11
C PRO A 47 -12.13 -16.35 0.94
N SER A 48 -11.63 -17.57 0.76
CA SER A 48 -10.20 -17.87 0.55
C SER A 48 -9.57 -17.07 -0.59
N GLU A 49 -10.30 -16.90 -1.69
CA GLU A 49 -9.81 -16.19 -2.88
C GLU A 49 -9.61 -14.70 -2.57
N VAL A 50 -10.52 -14.11 -1.79
CA VAL A 50 -10.43 -12.70 -1.40
C VAL A 50 -9.31 -12.50 -0.38
N ASN A 51 -9.12 -13.44 0.55
CA ASN A 51 -7.98 -13.40 1.47
C ASN A 51 -6.64 -13.47 0.71
N LEU A 52 -6.52 -14.32 -0.32
CA LEU A 52 -5.32 -14.40 -1.13
C LEU A 52 -5.02 -13.09 -1.87
N ILE A 53 -6.04 -12.45 -2.42
CA ILE A 53 -5.88 -11.14 -3.06
C ILE A 53 -5.46 -10.08 -2.04
N ALA A 54 -6.10 -10.04 -0.87
CA ALA A 54 -5.74 -9.12 0.20
C ALA A 54 -4.28 -9.30 0.68
N VAL A 55 -3.81 -10.55 0.79
CA VAL A 55 -2.40 -10.84 1.12
C VAL A 55 -1.47 -10.37 0.00
N ALA A 56 -1.81 -10.58 -1.27
CA ALA A 56 -1.02 -10.07 -2.38
C ALA A 56 -0.91 -8.53 -2.32
N HIS A 57 -2.03 -7.83 -2.17
CA HIS A 57 -2.06 -6.38 -2.06
C HIS A 57 -1.36 -5.85 -0.80
N TYR A 58 -1.40 -6.58 0.32
CA TYR A 58 -0.62 -6.27 1.52
C TYR A 58 0.88 -6.25 1.23
N LEU A 59 1.38 -7.26 0.51
CA LEU A 59 2.79 -7.33 0.12
C LEU A 59 3.17 -6.21 -0.85
N ASP A 60 2.27 -5.88 -1.79
CA ASP A 60 2.47 -4.81 -2.76
C ASP A 60 2.55 -3.45 -2.07
N ALA A 61 1.64 -3.21 -1.12
CA ALA A 61 1.66 -2.01 -0.29
C ALA A 61 2.97 -1.91 0.51
N LEU A 62 3.42 -3.02 1.11
CA LEU A 62 4.65 -3.07 1.90
C LEU A 62 5.90 -2.81 1.05
N GLU A 63 5.91 -3.29 -0.20
CA GLU A 63 6.98 -3.02 -1.16
C GLU A 63 6.94 -1.56 -1.64
N TRP A 64 5.77 -1.05 -2.01
CA TRP A 64 5.59 0.27 -2.61
C TRP A 64 5.74 1.42 -1.61
N GLN A 65 5.38 1.26 -0.34
CA GLN A 65 5.39 2.37 0.63
C GLN A 65 6.77 3.02 0.81
N LYS A 66 7.87 2.31 0.52
CA LYS A 66 9.23 2.87 0.54
C LYS A 66 9.50 3.87 -0.60
N ASP A 67 8.74 3.78 -1.69
CA ASP A 67 8.93 4.60 -2.88
C ASP A 67 8.19 5.93 -2.75
N ILE A 68 6.96 5.93 -2.23
CA ILE A 68 6.18 7.17 -2.06
C ILE A 68 6.86 8.16 -1.10
N VAL A 69 7.60 7.65 -0.10
CA VAL A 69 8.35 8.49 0.83
C VAL A 69 9.58 9.18 0.21
N LYS A 70 9.99 8.81 -1.01
CA LYS A 70 11.06 9.52 -1.74
C LYS A 70 10.71 10.99 -1.99
N ILE A 71 9.42 11.33 -2.04
CA ILE A 71 8.95 12.73 -2.10
C ILE A 71 9.47 13.51 -0.89
N HIS A 72 9.36 12.95 0.32
CA HIS A 72 9.93 13.56 1.52
C HIS A 72 11.45 13.65 1.45
N THR A 73 12.12 12.64 0.88
CA THR A 73 13.58 12.67 0.70
C THR A 73 14.03 13.78 -0.27
N ILE A 74 13.27 14.06 -1.33
CA ILE A 74 13.58 15.10 -2.31
C ILE A 74 13.46 16.50 -1.69
N PHE A 75 12.37 16.79 -0.97
CA PHE A 75 12.13 18.12 -0.41
C PHE A 75 12.69 18.33 1.00
N GLY A 76 12.82 17.25 1.78
CA GLY A 76 13.18 17.28 3.20
C GLY A 76 14.39 16.42 3.56
N SER A 77 15.17 15.98 2.55
CA SER A 77 16.42 15.20 2.65
C SER A 77 16.29 13.77 3.17
N LYS A 78 15.27 13.43 3.98
CA LYS A 78 15.12 12.09 4.57
C LYS A 78 13.66 11.73 4.89
N ASN A 79 13.44 10.44 5.04
CA ASN A 79 12.24 9.85 5.64
C ASN A 79 12.66 8.62 6.48
N PRO A 80 12.18 8.46 7.74
CA PRO A 80 11.30 9.36 8.48
C PRO A 80 11.98 10.67 8.91
N HIS A 81 11.18 11.63 9.40
CA HIS A 81 11.59 12.96 9.90
C HIS A 81 12.24 13.90 8.86
N PRO A 82 11.51 14.34 7.83
CA PRO A 82 12.03 15.33 6.89
C PRO A 82 12.39 16.66 7.58
N ASN A 83 13.36 17.38 7.02
CA ASN A 83 13.77 18.70 7.51
C ASN A 83 12.78 19.79 7.07
N TYR A 84 12.53 20.76 7.95
CA TYR A 84 11.70 21.95 7.70
C TYR A 84 12.47 23.22 8.11
N LEU A 85 11.95 24.39 7.73
CA LEU A 85 12.58 25.68 8.03
C LEU A 85 11.52 26.74 8.38
N VAL A 86 11.75 27.54 9.43
CA VAL A 86 10.87 28.69 9.72
C VAL A 86 10.93 29.66 8.54
N GLY A 87 9.77 30.02 8.00
CA GLY A 87 9.66 30.91 6.84
C GLY A 87 9.64 30.21 5.48
N GLY A 88 9.73 28.88 5.40
CA GLY A 88 9.61 28.16 4.13
C GLY A 88 10.13 26.73 4.17
N MET A 89 10.92 26.36 3.17
CA MET A 89 11.58 25.06 3.06
C MET A 89 13.07 25.25 2.75
N ALA A 90 13.91 24.33 3.22
CA ALA A 90 15.36 24.39 3.01
C ALA A 90 15.79 24.02 1.56
N CYS A 91 14.91 23.39 0.78
CA CYS A 91 15.20 22.96 -0.59
C CYS A 91 15.04 24.13 -1.58
N ALA A 92 16.16 24.72 -2.01
CA ALA A 92 16.14 25.72 -3.08
C ALA A 92 15.73 25.11 -4.43
N ILE A 93 15.02 25.89 -5.24
CA ILE A 93 14.60 25.50 -6.60
C ILE A 93 15.47 26.25 -7.60
N ASN A 94 16.15 25.51 -8.47
CA ASN A 94 16.87 26.04 -9.62
C ASN A 94 16.94 24.95 -10.71
N ILE A 95 16.35 25.24 -11.87
CA ILE A 95 16.22 24.29 -12.97
C ILE A 95 17.55 23.97 -13.62
N ASP A 96 18.51 24.89 -13.57
CA ASP A 96 19.82 24.78 -14.23
C ASP A 96 20.92 24.23 -13.30
N ASN A 97 20.58 23.81 -12.08
CA ASN A 97 21.54 23.32 -11.09
C ASN A 97 21.17 21.95 -10.53
N ASP A 98 22.03 20.96 -10.77
CA ASP A 98 21.89 19.57 -10.36
C ASP A 98 21.78 19.35 -8.84
N ASN A 99 22.35 20.27 -8.05
CA ASN A 99 22.36 20.19 -6.58
C ASN A 99 21.09 20.76 -5.93
N THR A 100 20.17 21.32 -6.71
CA THR A 100 18.93 21.93 -6.22
C THR A 100 17.70 21.16 -6.71
N ILE A 101 16.50 21.60 -6.32
CA ILE A 101 15.28 21.09 -6.95
C ILE A 101 15.24 21.56 -8.41
N ASN A 102 15.45 20.61 -9.31
CA ASN A 102 15.47 20.78 -10.76
C ASN A 102 14.37 19.93 -11.42
N MET A 103 14.27 19.94 -12.76
CA MET A 103 13.23 19.20 -13.47
C MET A 103 13.30 17.69 -13.25
N GLU A 104 14.50 17.09 -13.18
CA GLU A 104 14.65 15.65 -12.95
C GLU A 104 14.02 15.22 -11.61
N ARG A 105 14.27 16.00 -10.54
CA ARG A 105 13.69 15.74 -9.21
C ARG A 105 12.18 15.92 -9.23
N LEU A 106 11.67 16.94 -9.92
CA LEU A 106 10.23 17.19 -10.04
C LEU A 106 9.53 16.08 -10.85
N ASP A 107 10.15 15.58 -11.91
CA ASP A 107 9.65 14.44 -12.69
C ASP A 107 9.62 13.16 -11.86
N LEU A 108 10.62 12.93 -11.01
CA LEU A 108 10.58 11.83 -10.05
C LEU A 108 9.40 11.99 -9.08
N VAL A 109 9.18 13.18 -8.51
CA VAL A 109 8.03 13.45 -7.63
C VAL A 109 6.72 13.18 -8.36
N ALA A 110 6.54 13.70 -9.58
CA ALA A 110 5.32 13.51 -10.36
C ALA A 110 5.03 12.02 -10.61
N ARG A 111 6.04 11.24 -11.02
CA ARG A 111 5.91 9.79 -11.23
C ARG A 111 5.49 9.05 -9.95
N GLU A 112 6.05 9.40 -8.79
CA GLU A 112 5.67 8.74 -7.54
C GLU A 112 4.25 9.13 -7.08
N ILE A 113 3.80 10.37 -7.36
CA ILE A 113 2.41 10.78 -7.13
C ILE A 113 1.45 9.99 -8.01
N ASP A 114 1.76 9.83 -9.30
CA ASP A 114 0.90 9.08 -10.23
C ASP A 114 0.76 7.61 -9.82
N LYS A 115 1.88 6.97 -9.41
CA LYS A 115 1.86 5.62 -8.85
C LYS A 115 1.00 5.54 -7.58
N ALA A 116 1.11 6.52 -6.68
CA ALA A 116 0.30 6.56 -5.47
C ALA A 116 -1.20 6.65 -5.78
N MET A 117 -1.56 7.54 -6.70
CA MET A 117 -2.94 7.70 -7.14
C MET A 117 -3.47 6.43 -7.79
N ALA A 118 -2.67 5.76 -8.63
CA ALA A 118 -3.03 4.48 -9.23
C ALA A 118 -3.23 3.40 -8.17
N PHE A 119 -2.28 3.23 -7.23
CA PHE A 119 -2.37 2.24 -6.17
C PHE A 119 -3.60 2.45 -5.28
N VAL A 120 -3.86 3.69 -4.86
CA VAL A 120 -5.03 4.01 -4.02
C VAL A 120 -6.34 3.70 -4.75
N LYS A 121 -6.46 4.09 -6.02
CA LYS A 121 -7.70 3.93 -6.81
C LYS A 121 -7.94 2.49 -7.24
N GLN A 122 -6.89 1.74 -7.56
CA GLN A 122 -7.00 0.41 -8.16
C GLN A 122 -6.86 -0.73 -7.14
N VAL A 123 -6.25 -0.46 -5.98
CA VAL A 123 -5.97 -1.48 -4.95
C VAL A 123 -6.66 -1.12 -3.63
N TYR A 124 -6.22 -0.05 -2.95
CA TYR A 124 -6.66 0.24 -1.58
C TYR A 124 -8.17 0.48 -1.47
N LEU A 125 -8.73 1.34 -2.32
CA LEU A 125 -10.15 1.68 -2.26
C LEU A 125 -11.05 0.48 -2.64
N PRO A 126 -10.79 -0.26 -3.74
CA PRO A 126 -11.53 -1.49 -4.04
C PRO A 126 -11.47 -2.54 -2.93
N ASP A 127 -10.32 -2.73 -2.28
CA ASP A 127 -10.15 -3.68 -1.17
C ASP A 127 -11.00 -3.28 0.04
N LEU A 128 -10.94 -1.99 0.39
CA LEU A 128 -11.73 -1.43 1.48
C LEU A 128 -13.23 -1.66 1.23
N VAL A 129 -13.71 -1.29 0.04
CA VAL A 129 -15.10 -1.50 -0.37
C VAL A 129 -15.49 -2.98 -0.31
N CYS A 130 -14.64 -3.89 -0.81
CA CYS A 130 -14.87 -5.33 -0.76
C CYS A 130 -15.03 -5.83 0.69
N SER A 131 -14.14 -5.40 1.58
CA SER A 131 -14.14 -5.81 2.98
C SER A 131 -15.42 -5.39 3.71
N PHE A 132 -15.91 -4.17 3.47
CA PHE A 132 -17.15 -3.66 4.08
C PHE A 132 -18.39 -4.40 3.59
N TYR A 133 -18.55 -4.57 2.28
CA TYR A 133 -19.73 -5.25 1.72
C TYR A 133 -19.79 -6.74 2.08
N ARG A 134 -18.63 -7.39 2.26
CA ARG A 134 -18.56 -8.82 2.59
C ARG A 134 -18.56 -9.11 4.09
N SER A 135 -18.49 -8.07 4.92
CA SER A 135 -18.57 -8.16 6.38
C SER A 135 -19.61 -7.18 6.93
N PRO A 136 -20.92 -7.43 6.74
CA PRO A 136 -21.99 -6.52 7.19
C PRO A 136 -22.00 -6.25 8.70
N SER A 137 -21.40 -7.13 9.51
CA SER A 137 -21.22 -6.85 10.94
C SER A 137 -20.37 -5.62 11.20
N LEU A 138 -19.44 -5.26 10.30
CA LEU A 138 -18.57 -4.09 10.44
C LEU A 138 -19.31 -2.77 10.17
N SER A 139 -20.37 -2.76 9.35
CA SER A 139 -21.17 -1.55 9.12
C SER A 139 -22.00 -1.13 10.35
N GLY A 140 -22.26 -2.07 11.27
CA GLY A 140 -22.91 -1.77 12.55
C GLY A 140 -21.97 -1.18 13.61
N TYR A 141 -20.66 -1.34 13.46
CA TYR A 141 -19.66 -0.77 14.38
C TYR A 141 -19.20 0.64 13.97
N SER A 142 -19.50 1.09 12.74
CA SER A 142 -19.11 2.43 12.24
C SER A 142 -20.10 3.54 12.60
N SER A 143 -21.17 3.26 13.34
CA SER A 143 -22.17 4.25 13.75
C SER A 143 -21.67 5.29 14.74
N GLY A 144 -20.38 5.25 15.12
CA GLY A 144 -19.73 6.21 16.02
C GLY A 144 -18.68 7.13 15.38
N ILE A 145 -18.56 7.17 14.05
CA ILE A 145 -17.58 8.03 13.34
C ILE A 145 -18.28 9.12 12.49
N THR A 146 -19.59 9.35 12.70
CA THR A 146 -20.35 10.42 12.04
C THR A 146 -21.05 11.36 13.01
N GLU A 147 -20.55 11.50 14.24
CA GLU A 147 -20.88 12.62 15.13
C GLU A 147 -19.75 13.64 15.18
#